data_AF-A0A537FI66-F1
#
_entry.id   AF-A0A537FI66-F1
#
_cell.length_a   1.000
_cell.length_b   1.000
_cell.length_c   1.000
_cell.angle_alpha   90.00
_cell.angle_beta   90.00
_cell.angle_gamma   90.00
#
_symmetry.space_group_name_H-M   'P 1'
#
loop_
_entity.id
_entity.type
_entity.pdbx_description
1 polymer ?
#
loop_
_entity_poly.entity_id
_entity_poly.type
_entity_poly.pdbx_seq_one_letter_code
_entity_poly.pdbx_strand_id
1 'polypeptide(L)' 'MRRVPDTATRIKISPDGKSVVTSDAEFVINPYEEYALEQGVQLKEKHSGEVTVLTIGPEKSTSIILKALALGADRA' A
#
# COMPACT_ATOMS: atom_id res chain seq x y z
N MET A 1 2.40 -5.02 -0.94
CA MET A 1 1.67 -3.85 -0.38
C MET A 1 2.62 -2.95 0.36
N ARG A 2 3.11 -1.94 -0.33
CA ARG A 2 4.07 -0.95 0.11
C ARG A 2 3.32 0.31 0.51
N ARG A 3 3.63 0.78 1.72
CA ARG A 3 3.17 2.06 2.25
C ARG A 3 3.99 3.19 1.63
N VAL A 4 3.34 4.09 0.89
CA VAL A 4 3.99 5.25 0.25
C VAL A 4 3.24 6.54 0.59
N PRO A 5 3.91 7.70 0.58
CA PRO A 5 3.19 8.98 0.63
C PRO A 5 2.16 9.06 -0.50
N ASP A 6 1.01 9.66 -0.22
CA ASP A 6 -0.01 9.93 -1.21
C ASP A 6 0.57 10.72 -2.39
N THR A 7 0.15 10.41 -3.62
CA THR A 7 0.68 11.03 -4.83
C THR A 7 0.30 12.51 -4.96
N ALA A 8 -0.73 12.98 -4.26
CA ALA A 8 -1.06 14.39 -4.09
C ALA A 8 -0.21 15.09 -3.01
N THR A 9 0.55 14.35 -2.19
CA THR A 9 1.43 14.93 -1.18
C THR A 9 2.58 15.70 -1.83
N ARG A 10 2.71 16.98 -1.49
CA ARG A 10 3.86 17.78 -1.91
C ARG A 10 5.10 17.37 -1.11
N ILE A 11 6.03 16.67 -1.77
CA ILE A 11 7.29 16.24 -1.17
C ILE A 11 8.17 17.46 -0.83
N LYS A 12 8.66 17.52 0.41
CA LYS A 12 9.65 18.49 0.88
C LYS A 12 10.92 17.75 1.29
N ILE A 13 12.07 18.30 0.92
CA ILE A 13 13.38 17.78 1.34
C ILE A 13 13.69 18.30 2.75
N SER A 14 14.24 17.43 3.61
CA SER A 14 14.68 17.83 4.95
C SER A 14 15.83 18.85 4.89
N PRO A 15 16.01 19.70 5.92
CA PRO A 15 17.06 20.73 5.93
C PRO A 15 18.49 20.19 5.78
N ASP A 16 18.72 18.93 6.18
CA ASP A 16 20.01 18.25 6.03
C ASP A 16 20.27 17.71 4.61
N GLY A 17 19.30 17.82 3.70
CA GLY A 17 19.37 17.38 2.31
C GLY A 17 19.37 15.86 2.12
N LYS A 18 19.13 15.06 3.16
CA LYS A 18 19.31 13.59 3.13
C LYS A 18 18.02 12.78 3.14
N SER A 19 16.87 13.41 3.42
CA SER A 19 15.60 12.70 3.55
C SER A 19 14.41 13.54 3.09
N VAL A 20 13.22 12.94 3.12
CA VAL A 20 11.96 13.62 2.85
C VAL A 20 11.22 13.85 4.16
N VAL A 21 10.58 15.02 4.29
CA VAL A 21 9.72 15.32 5.44
C VAL A 21 8.43 14.52 5.29
N THR A 22 8.11 13.70 6.29
CA THR A 22 6.96 12.77 6.27
C THR A 22 5.92 13.04 7.36
N SER A 23 6.12 14.06 8.20
CA SER A 23 5.23 14.37 9.32
C SER A 23 3.80 14.71 8.87
N ASP A 24 3.69 15.41 7.74
CA ASP A 24 2.42 15.93 7.22
C ASP A 24 1.94 15.11 6.01
N ALA A 25 2.64 14.02 5.69
CA ALA A 25 2.31 13.18 4.55
C ALA A 25 1.21 12.18 4.95
N GLU A 26 0.13 12.17 4.19
CA GLU A 26 -0.78 11.04 4.19
C GLU A 26 -0.10 9.85 3.50
N PHE A 27 -0.34 8.63 3.98
CA PHE A 27 0.25 7.43 3.43
C PHE A 27 -0.82 6.46 2.95
N VAL A 28 -0.62 5.93 1.76
CA VAL A 28 -1.55 5.06 1.04
C VAL A 28 -0.86 3.78 0.57
N ILE A 29 -1.64 2.84 0.03
CA ILE A 29 -1.11 1.72 -0.75
C ILE A 29 -0.50 2.33 -2.02
N ASN A 30 0.66 1.85 -2.45
CA ASN A 30 1.21 2.25 -3.74
C ASN A 30 0.16 2.02 -4.86
N PRO A 31 -0.20 3.04 -5.67
CA PRO A 31 -1.26 2.92 -6.67
C PRO A 31 -1.09 1.74 -7.63
N TYR A 32 0.15 1.39 -7.98
CA TYR A 32 0.40 0.23 -8.85
C TYR A 32 0.05 -1.11 -8.19
N GLU A 33 0.21 -1.21 -6.88
CA GLU A 33 -0.18 -2.40 -6.12
C GLU A 33 -1.68 -2.45 -5.83
N GLU A 34 -2.38 -1.30 -5.81
CA GLU A 34 -3.85 -1.30 -5.80
C GLU A 34 -4.41 -1.93 -7.09
N TYR A 35 -3.83 -1.60 -8.26
CA TYR A 35 -4.19 -2.28 -9.51
C TYR A 35 -3.81 -3.77 -9.50
N ALA A 36 -2.66 -4.13 -8.95
CA ALA A 36 -2.25 -5.54 -8.85
C ALA A 36 -3.19 -6.33 -7.95
N LEU A 37 -3.62 -5.76 -6.82
CA LEU A 37 -4.60 -6.37 -5.92
C LEU A 37 -5.93 -6.58 -6.64
N GLU A 38 -6.44 -5.55 -7.32
CA GLU A 38 -7.69 -5.62 -8.08
C GLU A 38 -7.65 -6.74 -9.13
N GLN A 39 -6.56 -6.83 -9.90
CA GLN A 39 -6.39 -7.91 -10.87
C GLN A 39 -6.31 -9.29 -10.21
N GLY A 40 -5.67 -9.40 -9.05
CA GLY A 40 -5.64 -10.64 -8.26
C GLY A 40 -7.03 -11.07 -7.80
N VAL A 41 -7.85 -10.13 -7.31
CA VAL A 41 -9.23 -10.38 -6.90
C VAL A 41 -10.09 -10.82 -8.09
N GLN A 42 -10.00 -10.15 -9.23
CA GLN A 42 -10.74 -10.55 -10.44
C GLN A 42 -10.37 -11.96 -10.92
N LEU A 43 -9.07 -12.32 -10.86
CA LEU A 43 -8.62 -13.68 -11.19
C LEU A 43 -9.17 -14.72 -10.20
N LYS A 44 -9.18 -14.40 -8.90
CA LYS A 44 -9.79 -15.24 -7.86
C LYS A 44 -11.27 -15.50 -8.14
N GLU A 45 -12.03 -14.46 -8.45
CA GLU A 45 -13.47 -14.58 -8.75
C GLU A 45 -13.73 -15.44 -9.99
N LYS A 46 -12.90 -15.31 -11.03
CA LYS A 46 -13.07 -16.04 -12.29
C LYS A 46 -12.64 -17.50 -12.23
N HIS A 47 -11.57 -17.79 -11.48
CA HIS A 47 -10.89 -19.09 -11.55
C HIS A 47 -10.96 -19.88 -10.25
N SER A 48 -11.58 -19.33 -9.20
CA SER A 48 -11.41 -19.76 -7.82
C SER A 48 -9.94 -19.66 -7.36
N GLY A 49 -9.71 -19.42 -6.07
CA GLY A 49 -8.37 -19.31 -5.54
C GLY A 49 -8.32 -18.46 -4.28
N GLU A 50 -7.11 -18.02 -3.96
CA GLU A 50 -6.83 -17.22 -2.77
C GLU A 50 -5.83 -16.12 -3.13
N VAL A 51 -6.08 -14.91 -2.64
CA VAL A 51 -5.20 -13.76 -2.76
C VAL A 51 -4.54 -13.51 -1.41
N THR A 52 -3.25 -13.77 -1.32
CA THR A 52 -2.42 -13.41 -0.16
C THR A 52 -1.61 -12.16 -0.47
N VAL A 53 -1.69 -11.15 0.40
CA VAL A 53 -0.86 -9.95 0.31
C VAL A 53 0.30 -10.00 1.29
N LEU A 54 1.35 -9.22 1.05
CA LEU A 54 2.51 -9.12 1.95
C LEU A 54 2.96 -7.66 2.03
N THR A 55 3.48 -7.26 3.20
CA THR A 55 4.19 -5.99 3.37
C THR A 55 5.52 -6.21 4.07
N ILE A 56 6.49 -5.35 3.75
CA ILE A 56 7.75 -5.24 4.47
C ILE A 56 7.92 -3.76 4.79
N GLY A 57 7.96 -3.42 6.08
CA GLY A 57 8.07 -2.03 6.50
C GLY A 57 7.87 -1.86 8.01
N PRO A 58 7.80 -0.61 8.49
CA PRO A 58 7.57 -0.31 9.90
C PRO A 58 6.16 -0.75 10.33
N GLU A 59 5.92 -0.81 11.64
CA GLU A 59 4.61 -1.17 12.23
C GLU A 59 3.44 -0.37 11.66
N LYS A 60 3.66 0.90 11.28
CA LYS A 60 2.65 1.75 10.63
C LYS A 60 2.11 1.18 9.30
N SER A 61 2.84 0.26 8.66
CA SER A 61 2.40 -0.45 7.45
C SER A 61 1.24 -1.43 7.69
N THR A 62 0.92 -1.77 8.94
CA THR A 62 -0.25 -2.62 9.28
C THR A 62 -1.55 -2.02 8.72
N SER A 63 -1.70 -0.69 8.75
CA SER A 63 -2.87 0.00 8.17
C SER A 63 -3.07 -0.28 6.67
N ILE A 64 -1.98 -0.40 5.91
CA ILE A 64 -1.98 -0.68 4.47
C ILE A 64 -2.40 -2.13 4.19
N ILE A 65 -1.93 -3.07 5.02
CA ILE A 65 -2.36 -4.47 4.95
C ILE A 65 -3.84 -4.63 5.29
N LEU A 66 -4.31 -3.97 6.35
CA LEU A 66 -5.73 -4.02 6.72
C LEU A 66 -6.61 -3.43 5.61
N LYS A 67 -6.17 -2.35 4.95
CA LYS A 67 -6.85 -1.81 3.77
C LYS A 67 -6.87 -2.84 2.62
N ALA A 68 -5.77 -3.53 2.35
CA ALA A 68 -5.73 -4.56 1.31
C ALA A 68 -6.65 -5.75 1.59
N LEU A 69 -6.74 -6.21 2.84
CA LEU A 69 -7.70 -7.23 3.28
C LEU A 69 -9.15 -6.75 3.09
N ALA A 70 -9.44 -5.50 3.47
CA ALA A 70 -10.76 -4.91 3.26
C ALA A 70 -11.14 -4.76 1.77
N LEU A 71 -10.15 -4.65 0.89
CA LEU A 71 -10.32 -4.56 -0.56
C LEU A 71 -10.42 -5.93 -1.27
N GLY A 72 -10.36 -7.05 -0.55
CA GLY A 72 -10.64 -8.38 -1.11
C GLY A 72 -9.48 -9.37 -1.10
N ALA A 73 -8.33 -9.01 -0.52
CA ALA A 73 -7.33 -10.00 -0.17
C ALA A 73 -7.87 -10.93 0.94
N ASP A 74 -7.57 -12.22 0.83
CA ASP A 74 -8.04 -13.24 1.77
C ASP A 74 -7.12 -13.35 3.00
N ARG A 75 -5.81 -13.14 2.78
CA ARG A 75 -4.77 -13.26 3.82
C ARG A 75 -3.67 -12.22 3.66
N ALA A 76 -2.95 -11.96 4.74
CA ALA A 76 -1.82 -11.05 4.80
C ALA A 76 -0.69 -11.53 5.71
#